data_AF-A0A2G8JBZ8-F1
#
_entry.id   AF-A0A2G8JBZ8-F1
#
_cell.length_a   1.000
_cell.length_b   1.000
_cell.length_c   1.000
_cell.angle_alpha   90.00
_cell.angle_beta   90.00
_cell.angle_gamma   90.00
#
_symmetry.space_group_name_H-M   'P 1'
#
loop_
_entity.id
_entity.type
_entity.pdbx_description
1 polymer ?
#
loop_
_entity_poly.entity_id
_entity_poly.type
_entity_poly.pdbx_seq_one_letter_code
_entity_poly.pdbx_strand_id
1 'polypeptide(L)'
;MFCIRYFVSTSRQLKRLESVSRSPIYSHFSETLSGTSTIRAFSKQKDFILQNEQLVDRNQETYYPNIVSNRWLAIRLEFIGNGIVFFAALFATIGREYLSAGLVGLSVAYAMQVTQTLNWMVRMTSELETNIVAVERIKEYTEIETEAAMDIPEKKPDDSWPPAGEVCVKDTVQVQRGTRPGIKGNIIYNSTRREGKAKVKL
;
A
#
# COMPACT_ATOMS: atom_id res chain seq x y z
N MET A 1 -12.08 21.13 -18.91
CA MET A 1 -10.73 20.95 -18.34
C MET A 1 -10.66 21.10 -16.82
N PHE A 2 -11.40 22.06 -16.20
CA PHE A 2 -11.44 22.24 -14.73
C PHE A 2 -12.01 21.04 -13.94
N CYS A 3 -13.13 20.45 -14.38
CA CYS A 3 -13.77 19.32 -13.67
C CYS A 3 -12.86 18.09 -13.62
N ILE A 4 -12.12 17.81 -14.70
CA ILE A 4 -11.20 16.67 -14.78
C ILE A 4 -10.03 16.87 -13.80
N ARG A 5 -9.43 18.06 -13.77
CA ARG A 5 -8.31 18.36 -12.85
C ARG A 5 -8.72 18.26 -11.38
N TYR A 6 -9.92 18.73 -11.03
CA TYR A 6 -10.46 18.60 -9.68
C TYR A 6 -10.74 17.14 -9.32
N PHE A 7 -11.45 16.41 -10.19
CA PHE A 7 -11.76 15.00 -9.97
C PHE A 7 -10.51 14.14 -9.80
N VAL A 8 -9.49 14.32 -10.66
CA VAL A 8 -8.23 13.58 -10.57
C VAL A 8 -7.48 13.89 -9.28
N SER A 9 -7.43 15.16 -8.88
CA SER A 9 -6.76 15.57 -7.64
C SER A 9 -7.45 14.98 -6.40
N THR A 10 -8.79 15.02 -6.36
CA THR A 10 -9.58 14.46 -5.27
C THR A 10 -9.51 12.94 -5.22
N SER A 11 -9.67 12.25 -6.36
CA SER A 11 -9.63 10.79 -6.47
C SER A 11 -8.31 10.21 -5.96
N ARG A 12 -7.19 10.83 -6.35
CA ARG A 12 -5.85 10.44 -5.91
C ARG A 12 -5.66 10.58 -4.40
N GLN A 13 -6.14 11.67 -3.80
CA GLN A 13 -6.06 11.84 -2.34
C GLN A 13 -6.91 10.80 -1.61
N LEU A 14 -8.10 10.53 -2.13
CA LEU A 14 -9.03 9.57 -1.57
C LEU A 14 -8.46 8.15 -1.53
N LYS A 15 -7.76 7.75 -2.60
CA LYS A 15 -7.06 6.46 -2.63
C LYS A 15 -5.86 6.38 -1.72
N ARG A 16 -5.11 7.48 -1.59
CA ARG A 16 -3.99 7.51 -0.66
C ARG A 16 -4.50 7.27 0.75
N LEU A 17 -5.60 7.91 1.12
CA LEU A 17 -6.30 7.66 2.37
C LEU A 17 -6.77 6.19 2.47
N GLU A 18 -7.37 5.62 1.42
CA GLU A 18 -7.86 4.21 1.42
C GLU A 18 -6.72 3.22 1.66
N SER A 19 -5.60 3.42 0.97
CA SER A 19 -4.41 2.57 1.10
C SER A 19 -3.83 2.63 2.52
N VAL A 20 -3.76 3.84 3.08
CA VAL A 20 -3.26 4.06 4.44
C VAL A 20 -4.22 3.51 5.50
N SER A 21 -5.54 3.62 5.31
CA SER A 21 -6.54 3.11 6.26
C SER A 21 -6.62 1.58 6.28
N ARG A 22 -6.21 0.89 5.21
CA ARG A 22 -6.25 -0.57 5.11
C ARG A 22 -5.09 -1.26 5.83
N SER A 23 -3.91 -0.65 5.89
CA SER A 23 -2.71 -1.28 6.50
C SER A 23 -2.89 -1.68 7.98
N PRO A 24 -3.48 -0.84 8.87
CA PRO A 24 -3.65 -1.19 10.28
C PRO A 24 -4.50 -2.44 10.53
N ILE A 25 -5.46 -2.74 9.64
CA ILE A 25 -6.32 -3.94 9.75
C ILE A 25 -5.47 -5.20 9.65
N TYR A 26 -4.55 -5.26 8.67
CA TYR A 26 -3.66 -6.41 8.50
C TYR A 26 -2.66 -6.56 9.65
N SER A 27 -2.14 -5.43 10.16
CA SER A 27 -1.25 -5.44 11.33
C SER A 27 -1.96 -5.96 12.58
N HIS A 28 -3.17 -5.46 12.88
CA HIS A 28 -3.98 -5.90 14.02
C HIS A 28 -4.35 -7.39 13.93
N PHE A 29 -4.66 -7.86 12.72
CA PHE A 29 -4.91 -9.29 12.48
C PHE A 29 -3.68 -10.16 12.77
N SER A 30 -2.49 -9.75 12.31
CA SER A 30 -1.23 -10.46 12.56
C SER A 30 -0.88 -10.51 14.05
N GLU A 31 -1.07 -9.39 14.75
CA GLU A 31 -0.87 -9.30 16.20
C GLU A 31 -1.85 -10.19 16.97
N THR A 32 -3.12 -10.20 16.57
CA THR A 32 -4.15 -11.06 17.17
C THR A 32 -3.81 -12.53 16.97
N LEU A 33 -3.36 -12.93 15.77
CA LEU A 33 -2.99 -14.31 15.46
C LEU A 33 -1.83 -14.77 16.36
N SER A 34 -0.78 -13.95 16.46
CA SER A 34 0.38 -14.22 17.31
C SER A 34 0.04 -14.25 18.81
N GLY A 35 -0.91 -13.41 19.25
CA GLY A 35 -1.35 -13.26 20.63
C GLY A 35 -2.56 -14.09 21.06
N THR A 36 -3.05 -15.01 20.22
CA THR A 36 -4.35 -15.69 20.41
C THR A 36 -4.46 -16.45 21.74
N SER A 37 -3.38 -17.06 22.22
CA SER A 37 -3.35 -17.76 23.51
C SER A 37 -3.54 -16.79 24.68
N THR A 38 -2.81 -15.69 24.68
CA THR A 38 -2.86 -14.63 25.70
C THR A 38 -4.24 -13.97 25.75
N ILE A 39 -4.80 -13.60 24.58
CA ILE A 39 -6.12 -12.95 24.51
C ILE A 39 -7.21 -13.84 25.10
N ARG A 40 -7.15 -15.15 24.82
CA ARG A 40 -8.09 -16.13 25.40
C ARG A 40 -7.88 -16.33 26.89
N ALA A 41 -6.63 -16.40 27.35
CA ALA A 41 -6.31 -16.55 28.77
C ALA A 41 -6.85 -15.40 29.62
N PHE A 42 -6.79 -14.17 29.12
CA PHE A 42 -7.34 -12.99 29.81
C PHE A 42 -8.81 -12.69 29.47
N SER A 43 -9.47 -13.52 28.66
CA SER A 43 -10.86 -13.32 28.21
C SER A 43 -11.13 -11.94 27.59
N LYS A 44 -10.18 -11.45 26.77
CA LYS A 44 -10.19 -10.12 26.13
C LYS A 44 -10.65 -10.13 24.66
N GLN A 45 -11.31 -11.19 24.21
CA GLN A 45 -11.74 -11.36 22.83
C GLN A 45 -12.67 -10.22 22.37
N LYS A 46 -13.61 -9.80 23.21
CA LYS A 46 -14.59 -8.75 22.87
C LYS A 46 -13.92 -7.40 22.58
N ASP A 47 -12.91 -7.04 23.39
CA ASP A 47 -12.17 -5.79 23.22
C ASP A 47 -11.40 -5.79 21.89
N PHE A 48 -10.78 -6.92 21.52
CA PHE A 48 -10.10 -7.09 20.23
C PHE A 48 -11.06 -7.09 19.04
N ILE A 49 -12.25 -7.68 19.17
CA ILE A 49 -13.29 -7.66 18.13
C ILE A 49 -13.74 -6.21 17.89
N LEU A 50 -14.06 -5.47 18.96
CA LEU A 50 -14.47 -4.07 18.86
C LEU A 50 -13.40 -3.19 18.21
N GLN A 51 -12.12 -3.41 18.55
CA GLN A 51 -11.01 -2.70 17.90
C GLN A 51 -10.93 -3.02 16.40
N ASN A 52 -11.10 -4.28 16.01
CA ASN A 52 -11.09 -4.66 14.60
C ASN A 52 -12.28 -4.03 13.85
N GLU A 53 -13.48 -4.01 14.44
CA GLU A 53 -14.66 -3.34 13.88
C GLU A 53 -14.39 -1.85 13.64
N GLN A 54 -13.81 -1.14 14.62
CA GLN A 54 -13.44 0.28 14.47
C GLN A 54 -12.43 0.54 13.35
N LEU A 55 -11.44 -0.35 13.19
CA LEU A 55 -10.45 -0.25 12.12
C LEU A 55 -11.10 -0.48 10.74
N VAL A 56 -12.03 -1.43 10.64
CA VAL A 56 -12.79 -1.71 9.42
C VAL A 56 -13.71 -0.54 9.09
N ASP A 57 -14.43 0.01 10.07
CA ASP A 57 -15.33 1.16 9.87
C ASP A 57 -14.57 2.37 9.34
N ARG A 58 -13.40 2.67 9.91
CA ARG A 58 -12.55 3.78 9.44
C ARG A 58 -12.04 3.59 8.01
N ASN A 59 -11.79 2.34 7.61
CA ASN A 59 -11.48 2.02 6.22
C ASN A 59 -12.71 2.18 5.31
N GLN A 60 -13.90 1.80 5.77
CA GLN A 60 -15.15 2.00 5.02
C GLN A 60 -15.49 3.48 4.83
N GLU A 61 -15.29 4.32 5.85
CA GLU A 61 -15.45 5.79 5.75
C GLU A 61 -14.60 6.39 4.63
N THR A 62 -13.45 5.78 4.36
CA THR A 62 -12.53 6.22 3.32
C THR A 62 -12.84 5.63 1.95
N TYR A 63 -13.33 4.39 1.92
CA TYR A 63 -13.69 3.67 0.70
C TYR A 63 -15.01 4.18 0.09
N TYR A 64 -16.00 4.51 0.92
CA TYR A 64 -17.33 4.90 0.45
C TYR A 64 -17.32 6.15 -0.45
N PRO A 65 -16.61 7.25 -0.11
CA PRO A 65 -16.56 8.44 -0.97
C PRO A 65 -15.85 8.16 -2.31
N ASN A 66 -15.04 7.11 -2.43
CA ASN A 66 -14.38 6.72 -3.68
C ASN A 66 -15.42 6.18 -4.66
N ILE A 67 -16.31 5.30 -4.18
CA ILE A 67 -17.44 4.80 -4.97
C ILE A 67 -18.36 5.95 -5.38
N VAL A 68 -18.70 6.83 -4.43
CA VAL A 68 -19.59 7.99 -4.70
C VAL A 68 -18.98 8.91 -5.75
N SER A 69 -17.67 9.18 -5.69
CA SER A 69 -16.97 10.01 -6.67
C SER A 69 -17.02 9.38 -8.08
N ASN A 70 -16.82 8.07 -8.19
CA ASN A 70 -16.96 7.35 -9.46
C ASN A 70 -18.39 7.43 -10.01
N ARG A 71 -19.39 7.31 -9.14
CA ARG A 71 -20.81 7.41 -9.53
C ARG A 71 -21.18 8.82 -9.97
N TRP A 72 -20.68 9.84 -9.27
CA TRP A 72 -20.88 11.24 -9.62
C TRP A 72 -20.34 11.56 -11.02
N LEU A 73 -19.14 11.07 -11.35
CA LEU A 73 -18.57 11.23 -12.69
C LEU A 73 -19.43 10.51 -13.74
N ALA A 74 -19.88 9.28 -13.46
CA ALA A 74 -20.74 8.53 -14.37
C ALA A 74 -22.03 9.29 -14.70
N ILE A 75 -22.73 9.82 -13.70
CA ILE A 75 -23.96 10.60 -13.88
C ILE A 75 -23.70 11.84 -14.75
N ARG A 76 -22.58 12.55 -14.53
CA ARG A 76 -22.21 13.73 -15.33
C ARG A 76 -21.94 13.36 -16.80
N LEU A 77 -21.28 12.24 -17.04
CA LEU A 77 -21.00 11.72 -18.38
C LEU A 77 -22.30 11.30 -19.10
N GLU A 78 -23.20 10.60 -18.40
CA GLU A 78 -24.52 10.23 -18.93
C GLU A 78 -25.38 11.46 -19.26
N PHE A 79 -25.32 12.51 -18.44
CA PHE A 79 -26.04 13.75 -18.70
C PHE A 79 -25.58 14.44 -19.99
N ILE A 80 -24.27 14.42 -20.26
CA ILE A 80 -23.70 14.94 -21.51
C ILE A 80 -24.14 14.07 -22.68
N GLY A 81 -24.11 12.74 -22.54
CA GLY A 81 -24.59 11.80 -23.55
C GLY A 81 -26.05 12.04 -23.93
N ASN A 82 -26.93 12.16 -22.94
CA ASN A 82 -28.34 12.47 -23.15
C ASN A 82 -28.55 13.84 -23.78
N GLY A 83 -27.75 14.84 -23.41
CA GLY A 83 -27.75 16.15 -24.06
C GLY A 83 -27.41 16.06 -25.54
N ILE A 84 -26.40 15.27 -25.92
CA ILE A 84 -26.00 15.10 -27.32
C ILE A 84 -27.09 14.39 -28.13
N VAL A 85 -27.70 13.35 -27.58
CA VAL A 85 -28.85 12.67 -28.22
C VAL A 85 -30.01 13.65 -28.41
N PHE A 86 -30.31 14.48 -27.40
CA PHE A 86 -31.36 15.49 -27.48
C PHE A 86 -31.08 16.53 -28.58
N PHE A 87 -29.87 17.10 -28.62
CA PHE A 87 -29.50 18.07 -29.66
C PHE A 87 -29.44 17.44 -31.05
N ALA A 88 -28.96 16.20 -31.17
CA ALA A 88 -28.94 15.48 -32.43
C ALA A 88 -30.35 15.26 -32.99
N ALA A 89 -31.30 14.85 -32.15
CA ALA A 89 -32.72 14.72 -32.54
C ALA A 89 -33.33 16.09 -32.93
N LEU A 90 -33.00 17.14 -32.19
CA LEU A 90 -33.44 18.51 -32.47
C LEU A 90 -32.92 19.01 -33.83
N PHE A 91 -31.61 18.85 -34.10
CA PHE A 91 -31.01 19.26 -35.36
C PHE A 91 -31.45 18.41 -36.55
N ALA A 92 -31.68 17.12 -36.36
CA ALA A 92 -32.29 16.26 -37.39
C ALA A 92 -33.69 16.73 -37.78
N THR A 93 -34.45 17.24 -36.81
CA THR A 93 -35.82 17.72 -37.04
C THR A 93 -35.83 19.09 -37.72
N ILE A 94 -35.00 20.03 -37.27
CA ILE A 94 -34.90 21.39 -37.82
C ILE A 94 -34.25 21.40 -39.21
N GLY A 95 -33.17 20.64 -39.38
CA GLY A 95 -32.32 20.65 -40.57
C GLY A 95 -32.64 19.55 -41.58
N ARG A 96 -33.86 18.99 -41.56
CA ARG A 96 -34.29 17.85 -42.37
C ARG A 96 -33.94 17.98 -43.87
N GLU A 97 -33.90 19.20 -44.40
CA GLU A 97 -33.62 19.47 -45.81
C GLU A 97 -32.13 19.55 -46.16
N TYR A 98 -31.25 19.80 -45.18
CA TYR A 98 -29.82 20.04 -45.40
C TYR A 98 -28.91 19.01 -44.74
N LEU A 99 -29.43 18.21 -43.80
CA LEU A 99 -28.67 17.22 -43.03
C LEU A 99 -29.07 15.80 -43.38
N SER A 100 -28.09 14.98 -43.76
CA SER A 100 -28.28 13.54 -43.88
C SER A 100 -28.44 12.91 -42.50
N ALA A 101 -29.51 12.13 -42.32
CA ALA A 101 -29.77 11.37 -41.09
C ALA A 101 -28.59 10.46 -40.70
N GLY A 102 -27.81 9.98 -41.69
CA GLY A 102 -26.61 9.18 -41.46
C GLY A 102 -25.51 9.94 -40.71
N LEU A 103 -25.27 11.22 -41.05
CA LEU A 103 -24.28 12.07 -40.37
C LEU A 103 -24.66 12.37 -38.92
N VAL A 104 -25.96 12.55 -38.65
CA VAL A 104 -26.47 12.75 -37.29
C VAL A 104 -26.33 11.49 -36.45
N GLY A 105 -26.65 10.32 -37.02
CA GLY A 105 -26.45 9.04 -36.33
C GLY A 105 -24.97 8.78 -36.01
N LEU A 106 -24.08 9.12 -36.95
CA LEU A 106 -22.62 8.99 -36.78
C LEU A 106 -22.08 9.89 -35.65
N SER A 107 -22.54 11.14 -35.57
CA SER A 107 -22.09 12.07 -34.52
C SER A 107 -22.54 11.64 -33.13
N VAL A 108 -23.78 11.14 -32.99
CA VAL A 108 -24.29 10.57 -31.74
C VAL A 108 -23.50 9.32 -31.34
N ALA A 109 -23.26 8.42 -32.29
CA ALA A 109 -22.51 7.19 -32.03
C ALA A 109 -21.09 7.49 -31.51
N TYR A 110 -20.36 8.42 -32.15
CA TYR A 110 -19.03 8.82 -31.69
C TYR A 110 -19.06 9.53 -30.34
N ALA A 111 -20.03 10.40 -30.10
CA ALA A 111 -20.19 11.06 -28.81
C ALA A 111 -20.43 10.07 -27.66
N MET A 112 -21.32 9.08 -27.87
CA MET A 112 -21.55 8.02 -26.89
C MET A 112 -20.29 7.18 -26.64
N GLN A 113 -19.57 6.82 -27.70
CA GLN A 113 -18.34 6.04 -27.61
C GLN A 113 -17.22 6.76 -26.85
N VAL A 114 -17.04 8.07 -27.08
CA VAL A 114 -16.08 8.88 -26.33
C VAL A 114 -16.46 8.94 -24.85
N THR A 115 -17.74 9.09 -24.54
CA THR A 115 -18.25 9.16 -23.16
C THR A 115 -18.00 7.85 -22.40
N GLN A 116 -18.28 6.71 -23.03
CA GLN A 116 -18.01 5.38 -22.47
C GLN A 116 -16.51 5.15 -22.27
N THR A 117 -15.70 5.50 -23.27
CA THR A 117 -14.23 5.39 -23.20
C THR A 117 -13.66 6.24 -22.07
N LEU A 118 -14.18 7.45 -21.85
CA LEU A 118 -13.76 8.30 -20.73
C LEU A 118 -14.11 7.71 -19.36
N ASN A 119 -15.30 7.11 -19.22
CA ASN A 119 -15.66 6.40 -17.97
C ASN A 119 -14.69 5.25 -17.70
N TRP A 120 -14.41 4.45 -18.73
CA TRP A 120 -13.51 3.31 -18.64
C TRP A 120 -12.06 3.74 -18.37
N MET A 121 -11.58 4.80 -19.04
CA MET A 121 -10.27 5.38 -18.81
C MET A 121 -10.10 5.83 -17.36
N VAL A 122 -11.09 6.49 -16.77
CA VAL A 122 -11.04 6.88 -15.35
C VAL A 122 -10.95 5.67 -14.44
N ARG A 123 -11.71 4.60 -14.70
CA ARG A 123 -11.60 3.34 -13.95
C ARG A 123 -10.22 2.70 -14.10
N MET A 124 -9.66 2.67 -15.30
CA MET A 124 -8.33 2.08 -15.54
C MET A 124 -7.19 2.90 -14.93
N THR A 125 -7.21 4.23 -15.06
CA THR A 125 -6.31 5.09 -14.29
C THR A 125 -6.48 4.81 -12.81
N SER A 126 -7.70 4.49 -12.39
CA SER A 126 -7.96 4.21 -10.99
C SER A 126 -7.26 2.94 -10.50
N GLU A 127 -7.42 1.85 -11.24
CA GLU A 127 -6.78 0.57 -10.96
C GLU A 127 -5.25 0.64 -11.07
N LEU A 128 -4.73 1.37 -12.06
CA LEU A 128 -3.28 1.58 -12.22
C LEU A 128 -2.65 2.27 -11.00
N GLU A 129 -3.28 3.32 -10.47
CA GLU A 129 -2.80 4.00 -9.26
C GLU A 129 -2.80 3.10 -8.02
N THR A 130 -3.72 2.13 -7.92
CA THR A 130 -3.70 1.17 -6.81
C THR A 130 -2.59 0.13 -7.01
N ASN A 131 -2.42 -0.33 -8.24
CA ASN A 131 -1.44 -1.38 -8.56
C ASN A 131 0.01 -0.88 -8.49
N ILE A 132 0.28 0.40 -8.82
CA ILE A 132 1.64 0.96 -8.77
C ILE A 132 2.21 1.02 -7.36
N VAL A 133 1.37 1.13 -6.31
CA VAL A 133 1.82 1.12 -4.91
C VAL A 133 2.59 -0.17 -4.57
N ALA A 134 2.19 -1.29 -5.14
CA ALA A 134 2.91 -2.55 -4.96
C ALA A 134 4.31 -2.49 -5.58
N VAL A 135 4.45 -1.86 -6.74
CA VAL A 135 5.73 -1.67 -7.44
C VAL A 135 6.63 -0.70 -6.66
N GLU A 136 6.08 0.40 -6.15
CA GLU A 136 6.82 1.34 -5.30
C GLU A 136 7.40 0.64 -4.07
N ARG A 137 6.62 -0.23 -3.42
CA ARG A 137 7.10 -1.03 -2.28
C ARG A 137 8.24 -1.97 -2.67
N ILE A 138 8.15 -2.67 -3.81
CA ILE A 138 9.23 -3.55 -4.28
C ILE A 138 10.49 -2.74 -4.54
N LYS A 139 10.36 -1.58 -5.19
CA LYS A 139 11.48 -0.68 -5.45
C LYS A 139 12.13 -0.22 -4.13
N GLU A 140 11.33 0.17 -3.15
CA GLU A 140 11.84 0.55 -1.83
C GLU A 140 12.71 -0.56 -1.24
N TYR A 141 12.28 -1.83 -1.29
CA TYR A 141 13.08 -2.96 -0.82
C TYR A 141 14.40 -3.17 -1.58
N THR A 142 14.51 -2.73 -2.83
CA THR A 142 15.77 -2.83 -3.60
C THR A 142 16.80 -1.76 -3.22
N GLU A 143 16.37 -0.65 -2.62
CA GLU A 143 17.23 0.49 -2.28
C GLU A 143 17.66 0.51 -0.80
N ILE A 144 17.16 -0.43 0.03
CA ILE A 144 17.54 -0.55 1.44
C ILE A 144 19.03 -0.93 1.55
N GLU A 145 19.73 -0.37 2.53
CA GLU A 145 21.09 -0.79 2.89
C GLU A 145 21.13 -2.30 3.13
N THR A 146 21.79 -3.02 2.22
CA THR A 146 21.98 -4.46 2.32
C THR A 146 23.01 -4.78 3.39
N GLU A 147 22.81 -5.89 4.10
CA GLU A 147 23.83 -6.46 4.97
C GLU A 147 25.12 -6.77 4.18
N ALA A 148 26.24 -6.90 4.90
CA ALA A 148 27.52 -7.25 4.29
C ALA A 148 27.42 -8.57 3.52
N ALA A 149 28.16 -8.69 2.42
CA ALA A 149 28.17 -9.90 1.60
C ALA A 149 28.45 -11.15 2.45
N MET A 150 27.65 -12.20 2.25
CA MET A 150 27.71 -13.44 3.01
C MET A 150 29.11 -14.07 2.95
N ASP A 151 29.72 -14.06 1.78
CA ASP A 151 31.08 -14.55 1.55
C ASP A 151 31.95 -13.43 1.00
N ILE A 152 33.05 -13.16 1.69
CA ILE A 152 34.10 -12.25 1.24
C ILE A 152 35.29 -13.13 0.85
N PRO A 153 35.55 -13.37 -0.45
CA PRO A 153 36.58 -14.30 -0.91
C PRO A 153 37.97 -14.00 -0.32
N GLU A 154 38.27 -12.73 -0.09
CA GLU A 154 39.53 -12.23 0.47
C GLU A 154 39.69 -12.47 1.99
N LYS A 155 38.58 -12.71 2.70
CA LYS A 155 38.55 -12.93 4.16
C LYS A 155 37.91 -14.27 4.55
N LYS A 156 37.78 -15.19 3.60
CA LYS A 156 37.25 -16.52 3.88
C LYS A 156 38.21 -17.24 4.82
N PRO A 157 37.77 -17.66 6.01
CA PRO A 157 38.64 -18.41 6.89
C PRO A 157 38.92 -19.80 6.30
N ASP A 158 40.03 -20.40 6.71
CA ASP A 158 40.42 -21.76 6.30
C ASP A 158 39.35 -22.79 6.72
N ASP A 159 39.26 -23.94 6.03
CA ASP A 159 38.26 -24.98 6.31
C ASP A 159 38.42 -25.58 7.72
N SER A 160 39.60 -25.41 8.32
CA SER A 160 39.92 -25.79 9.70
C SER A 160 39.43 -24.78 10.76
N TRP A 161 38.88 -23.64 10.34
CA TRP A 161 38.37 -22.59 11.22
C TRP A 161 36.94 -22.87 11.73
N PRO A 162 36.64 -22.59 13.01
CA PRO A 162 37.56 -22.17 14.08
C PRO A 162 38.18 -23.39 14.81
N PRO A 163 39.53 -23.53 14.85
CA PRO A 163 40.18 -24.74 15.39
C PRO A 163 40.05 -24.90 16.91
N ALA A 164 40.02 -23.80 17.65
CA ALA A 164 39.88 -23.80 19.11
C ALA A 164 38.49 -23.34 19.60
N GLY A 165 37.68 -22.74 18.71
CA GLY A 165 36.35 -22.20 19.04
C GLY A 165 36.36 -21.10 20.10
N GLU A 166 37.50 -20.46 20.34
CA GLU A 166 37.63 -19.38 21.33
C GLU A 166 36.98 -18.09 20.81
N VAL A 167 35.97 -17.62 21.53
CA VAL A 167 35.30 -16.34 21.23
C VAL A 167 35.75 -15.31 22.25
N CYS A 168 36.45 -14.28 21.77
CA CYS A 168 36.87 -13.14 22.58
C CYS A 168 36.10 -11.90 22.13
N VAL A 169 35.16 -11.46 22.96
CA VAL A 169 34.41 -10.20 22.74
C VAL A 169 35.16 -9.10 23.48
N LYS A 170 35.63 -8.09 22.74
CA LYS A 170 36.34 -6.92 23.30
C LYS A 170 35.57 -5.65 22.94
N ASP A 171 35.30 -4.81 23.94
CA ASP A 171 34.78 -3.45 23.82
C ASP A 171 33.61 -3.28 22.82
N THR A 172 32.69 -4.24 22.79
CA THR A 172 31.57 -4.23 21.84
C THR A 172 30.42 -3.41 22.40
N VAL A 173 30.01 -2.38 21.67
CA VAL A 173 28.80 -1.61 21.96
C VAL A 173 27.72 -2.03 20.98
N GLN A 174 26.72 -2.77 21.47
CA GLN A 174 25.53 -3.07 20.69
C GLN A 174 24.52 -1.94 20.86
N VAL A 175 24.21 -1.25 19.76
CA VAL A 175 23.19 -0.22 19.73
C VAL A 175 22.10 -0.66 18.79
N GLN A 176 20.89 -0.83 19.33
CA GLN A 176 19.72 -1.08 18.51
C GLN A 176 19.11 0.25 18.06
N ARG A 177 18.95 0.43 16.75
CA ARG A 177 18.38 1.64 16.14
C ARG A 177 17.02 1.96 16.78
N GLY A 178 16.86 3.15 17.35
CA GLY A 178 15.60 3.63 17.94
C GLY A 178 15.46 3.52 19.47
N THR A 179 16.45 2.97 20.19
CA THR A 179 16.47 2.92 21.67
C THR A 179 17.48 3.95 22.23
N ARG A 180 17.32 4.43 23.48
CA ARG A 180 18.32 5.30 24.15
C ARG A 180 19.73 4.66 24.08
N PRO A 181 20.83 5.45 24.05
CA PRO A 181 22.19 4.92 23.89
C PRO A 181 22.46 3.80 24.91
N GLY A 182 23.00 2.70 24.37
CA GLY A 182 23.01 1.38 24.99
C GLY A 182 23.68 1.26 26.36
N ILE A 183 23.36 0.15 27.02
CA ILE A 183 23.99 -0.32 28.26
C ILE A 183 25.49 -0.45 27.99
N LYS A 184 26.29 0.47 28.55
CA LYS A 184 27.76 0.33 28.58
C LYS A 184 28.11 -0.76 29.59
N GLY A 185 28.45 -1.95 29.10
CA GLY A 185 29.13 -2.98 29.88
C GLY A 185 30.49 -3.25 29.26
N ASN A 186 31.58 -3.04 30.02
CA ASN A 186 32.88 -3.61 29.68
C ASN A 186 32.79 -5.14 29.90
N ILE A 187 32.18 -5.85 28.96
CA ILE A 187 32.07 -7.31 29.01
C ILE A 187 33.28 -7.88 28.28
N ILE A 188 34.31 -8.27 29.04
CA ILE A 188 35.38 -9.14 28.53
C ILE A 188 34.95 -10.57 28.80
N TYR A 189 34.37 -11.23 27.79
CA TYR A 189 33.98 -12.65 27.86
C TYR A 189 34.96 -13.46 27.01
N ASN A 190 35.58 -14.48 27.62
CA ASN A 190 36.46 -15.42 26.93
C ASN A 190 35.96 -16.84 27.23
N SER A 191 35.53 -17.56 26.19
CA SER A 191 34.98 -18.91 26.30
C SER A 191 35.91 -19.90 25.59
N THR A 192 36.63 -20.70 26.37
CA THR A 192 37.39 -21.87 25.91
C THR A 192 36.57 -23.15 26.09
N ARG A 193 36.64 -24.09 25.12
CA ARG A 193 35.87 -25.35 25.08
C ARG A 193 36.13 -26.31 26.27
N ARG A 194 37.04 -25.98 27.18
CA ARG A 194 37.34 -26.73 28.40
C ARG A 194 37.25 -25.81 29.62
N GLU A 195 36.06 -25.58 30.15
CA GLU A 195 35.78 -25.51 31.60
C GLU A 195 34.34 -25.06 31.86
N GLY A 196 33.53 -25.95 32.42
CA GLY A 196 32.20 -25.65 32.93
C GLY A 196 32.20 -24.84 34.23
N LYS A 197 33.01 -23.78 34.35
CA LYS A 197 32.97 -22.84 35.49
C LYS A 197 33.25 -21.40 35.05
N ALA A 198 32.19 -20.68 34.75
CA ALA A 198 32.24 -19.24 34.57
C ALA A 198 32.65 -18.54 35.88
N LYS A 199 33.73 -17.77 35.86
CA LYS A 199 34.00 -16.72 36.86
C LYS A 199 33.82 -15.38 36.18
N VAL A 200 32.70 -14.71 36.50
CA VAL A 200 32.49 -13.29 36.19
C VAL A 200 33.33 -12.50 37.19
N LYS A 201 34.34 -11.75 36.73
CA LYS A 201 34.92 -10.66 37.51
C LYS A 201 34.15 -9.39 37.15
N LEU A 202 33.41 -8.87 38.13
CA LEU A 202 32.84 -7.52 38.13
C LEU A 202 33.96 -6.48 38.20
#